data_AF-M2LBA6-F1
#
_entry.id   AF-M2LBA6-F1
#
_cell.length_a   1.000
_cell.length_b   1.000
_cell.length_c   1.000
_cell.angle_alpha   90.00
_cell.angle_beta   90.00
_cell.angle_gamma   90.00
#
_symmetry.space_group_name_H-M   'P 1'
#
loop_
_entity.id
_entity.type
_entity.pdbx_description
1 polymer ?
#
loop_
_entity_poly.entity_id
_entity_poly.type
_entity_poly.pdbx_seq_one_letter_code
_entity_poly.pdbx_strand_id
1 'polypeptide(L)'
;CEHEASLNTLQIDIDAMRHLVTCQICHRLLYEPYALSCGHTYCYSCSSQWFGSNRKKTCPDCRAVITQQPTPSYVIREMVLIFASRNQLLPDGETAEEHTKLAKEEAEIVAKDKANTDDKTGGLFKGCFLHRSGRIPLPPIHDSEDGVDRCPNCHWEVE
;
A
#
# COMPACT_ATOMS: atom_id res chain seq x y z
N CYS A 1 11.15 39.57 7.39
CA CYS A 1 10.23 40.14 8.44
C CYS A 1 9.60 38.98 9.24
N GLU A 2 8.87 39.22 10.34
CA GLU A 2 8.26 38.12 11.14
C GLU A 2 7.33 37.21 10.30
N HIS A 3 6.62 37.77 9.32
CA HIS A 3 5.78 37.01 8.40
C HIS A 3 6.60 36.05 7.51
N GLU A 4 7.77 36.47 7.05
CA GLU A 4 8.66 35.65 6.21
C GLU A 4 9.21 34.45 7.00
N ALA A 5 9.57 34.65 8.26
CA ALA A 5 9.99 33.57 9.14
C ALA A 5 8.86 32.54 9.34
N SER A 6 7.63 33.03 9.54
CA SER A 6 6.45 32.17 9.72
C SER A 6 6.14 31.34 8.46
N LEU A 7 6.26 31.94 7.27
CA LEU A 7 6.08 31.23 6.00
C LEU A 7 7.16 30.16 5.79
N ASN A 8 8.41 30.45 6.13
CA ASN A 8 9.49 29.47 6.04
C ASN A 8 9.27 28.27 6.97
N THR A 9 8.82 28.51 8.21
CA THR A 9 8.47 27.42 9.13
C THR A 9 7.34 26.56 8.58
N LEU A 10 6.27 27.17 8.05
CA LEU A 10 5.17 26.43 7.44
C LEU A 10 5.62 25.57 6.26
N GLN A 11 6.54 26.08 5.42
CA GLN A 11 7.09 25.32 4.31
C GLN A 11 7.85 24.08 4.79
N ILE A 12 8.67 24.21 5.84
CA ILE A 12 9.39 23.07 6.44
C ILE A 12 8.42 22.00 6.94
N ASP A 13 7.33 22.40 7.60
CA ASP A 13 6.32 21.47 8.09
C ASP A 13 5.59 20.76 6.94
N ILE A 14 5.29 21.47 5.86
CA ILE A 14 4.70 20.90 4.64
C ILE A 14 5.62 19.87 3.99
N ASP A 15 6.92 20.18 3.88
CA ASP A 15 7.91 19.28 3.31
C ASP A 15 8.09 18.03 4.19
N ALA A 16 8.09 18.20 5.51
CA ALA A 16 8.11 17.09 6.46
C ALA A 16 6.87 16.19 6.30
N MET A 17 5.68 16.79 6.17
CA MET A 17 4.43 16.04 5.92
C MET A 17 4.47 15.32 4.57
N ARG A 18 5.04 15.92 3.53
CA ARG A 18 5.22 15.27 2.22
C ARG A 18 6.14 14.05 2.33
N HIS A 19 7.19 14.13 3.14
CA HIS A 19 8.09 13.00 3.38
C HIS A 19 7.38 11.81 4.03
N LEU A 20 6.41 12.05 4.93
CA LEU A 20 5.62 10.98 5.58
C LEU A 20 4.77 10.17 4.59
N VAL A 21 4.42 10.76 3.45
CA VAL A 21 3.66 10.10 2.38
C VAL A 21 4.51 9.73 1.16
N THR A 22 5.83 9.72 1.31
CA THR A 22 6.79 9.33 0.28
C THR A 22 7.27 7.89 0.54
N CYS A 23 7.23 7.07 -0.51
CA CYS A 23 7.68 5.68 -0.47
C CYS A 23 9.20 5.62 -0.30
N GLN A 24 9.67 4.90 0.70
CA GLN A 24 11.11 4.75 0.96
C GLN A 24 11.84 3.84 -0.04
N ILE A 25 11.11 3.13 -0.91
CA ILE A 25 11.69 2.26 -1.96
C ILE A 25 11.89 3.02 -3.27
N CYS A 26 10.83 3.67 -3.78
CA CYS A 26 10.88 4.35 -5.08
C CYS A 26 11.08 5.87 -4.98
N HIS A 27 11.06 6.43 -3.77
CA HIS A 27 11.21 7.86 -3.48
C HIS A 27 10.17 8.76 -4.18
N ARG A 28 8.98 8.21 -4.48
CA ARG A 28 7.81 8.94 -5.00
C ARG A 28 6.69 8.94 -3.96
N LEU A 29 5.66 9.75 -4.15
CA LEU A 29 4.44 9.66 -3.34
C LEU A 29 3.88 8.23 -3.34
N LEU A 30 3.30 7.84 -2.21
CA LEU A 30 2.74 6.50 -1.99
C LEU A 30 1.45 6.26 -2.80
N TYR A 31 1.56 5.83 -4.06
CA TYR A 31 0.40 5.37 -4.83
C TYR A 31 -0.01 3.96 -4.42
N GLU A 32 -1.31 3.73 -4.29
CA GLU A 32 -1.89 2.48 -3.72
C GLU A 32 -1.07 2.01 -2.50
N PRO A 33 -1.07 2.78 -1.39
CA PRO A 33 -0.26 2.49 -0.21
C PRO A 33 -0.74 1.23 0.50
N TYR A 34 0.18 0.30 0.76
CA TYR A 34 -0.07 -0.88 1.59
C TYR A 34 0.82 -0.87 2.83
N ALA A 35 0.17 -0.93 3.99
CA ALA A 35 0.81 -1.00 5.29
C ALA A 35 1.16 -2.46 5.64
N LEU A 36 2.39 -2.65 6.08
CA LEU A 36 2.86 -3.91 6.64
C LEU A 36 2.36 -4.08 8.09
N SER A 37 2.38 -5.30 8.61
CA SER A 37 1.99 -5.57 10.01
C SER A 37 2.88 -4.88 11.07
N CYS A 38 4.05 -4.36 10.67
CA CYS A 38 4.91 -3.54 11.51
C CYS A 38 4.65 -2.03 11.41
N GLY A 39 3.67 -1.59 10.60
CA GLY A 39 3.27 -0.19 10.42
C GLY A 39 3.92 0.56 9.25
N HIS A 40 5.06 0.10 8.73
CA HIS A 40 5.69 0.74 7.56
C HIS A 40 4.82 0.55 6.31
N THR A 41 4.78 1.57 5.45
CA THR A 41 3.90 1.62 4.27
C THR A 41 4.71 1.88 3.02
N TYR A 42 4.36 1.19 1.93
CA TYR A 42 5.00 1.34 0.62
C TYR A 42 3.94 1.31 -0.49
N CYS A 43 4.31 1.72 -1.69
CA CYS A 43 3.47 1.44 -2.85
C CYS A 43 3.28 -0.08 -3.01
N TYR A 44 2.15 -0.47 -3.58
CA TYR A 44 1.85 -1.87 -3.85
C TYR A 44 2.94 -2.57 -4.66
N SER A 45 3.36 -1.97 -5.79
CA SER A 45 4.37 -2.52 -6.69
C SER A 45 5.72 -2.72 -5.99
N CYS A 46 6.12 -1.75 -5.16
CA CYS A 46 7.38 -1.76 -4.44
C CYS A 46 7.43 -2.91 -3.42
N SER A 47 6.38 -3.04 -2.61
CA SER A 47 6.30 -4.12 -1.62
C SER A 47 6.08 -5.50 -2.28
N SER A 48 5.28 -5.59 -3.34
CA SER A 48 5.10 -6.81 -4.14
C SER A 48 6.40 -7.30 -4.77
N GLN A 49 7.18 -6.41 -5.39
CA GLN A 49 8.49 -6.77 -5.94
C GLN A 49 9.47 -7.22 -4.85
N TRP A 50 9.48 -6.53 -3.71
CA TRP A 50 10.32 -6.87 -2.58
C TRP A 50 10.02 -8.27 -2.04
N PHE A 51 8.75 -8.62 -1.85
CA PHE A 51 8.34 -9.95 -1.37
C PHE A 51 8.56 -11.05 -2.41
N GLY A 52 8.39 -10.75 -3.70
CA GLY A 52 8.66 -11.71 -4.77
C GLY A 52 10.15 -12.06 -4.94
N SER A 53 11.05 -11.15 -4.56
CA SER A 53 12.51 -11.32 -4.74
C SER A 53 13.20 -11.95 -3.53
N ASN A 54 12.58 -11.91 -2.35
CA ASN A 54 13.18 -12.35 -1.09
C ASN A 54 12.61 -13.69 -0.59
N ARG A 55 13.51 -14.62 -0.23
CA ARG A 55 13.15 -15.90 0.42
C ARG A 55 12.42 -15.71 1.75
N LYS A 56 12.78 -14.65 2.50
CA LYS A 56 12.15 -14.25 3.76
C LYS A 56 11.45 -12.92 3.56
N LYS A 57 10.16 -12.87 3.82
CA LYS A 57 9.36 -11.64 3.73
C LYS A 57 9.65 -10.77 4.94
N THR A 58 10.44 -9.73 4.75
CA THR A 58 10.80 -8.78 5.81
C THR A 58 10.49 -7.36 5.41
N CYS A 59 10.21 -6.48 6.36
CA CYS A 59 10.13 -5.04 6.10
C CYS A 59 11.49 -4.50 5.61
N PRO A 60 11.54 -3.68 4.54
CA PRO A 60 12.75 -3.00 4.09
C PRO A 60 13.43 -2.15 5.18
N ASP A 61 12.65 -1.44 5.99
CA ASP A 61 13.15 -0.48 6.97
C ASP A 61 13.56 -1.15 8.29
N CYS A 62 12.63 -1.83 8.96
CA CYS A 62 12.89 -2.39 10.30
C CYS A 62 13.22 -3.89 10.31
N ARG A 63 13.23 -4.55 9.14
CA ARG A 63 13.52 -5.99 8.99
C ARG A 63 12.58 -6.94 9.74
N ALA A 64 11.48 -6.43 10.31
CA ALA A 64 10.44 -7.25 10.92
C ALA A 64 9.93 -8.29 9.91
N VAL A 65 9.71 -9.53 10.38
CA VAL A 65 9.16 -10.61 9.55
C VAL A 65 7.69 -10.34 9.29
N ILE A 66 7.29 -10.35 8.02
CA ILE A 66 5.93 -10.08 7.58
C ILE A 66 5.27 -11.40 7.22
N THR A 67 4.36 -11.84 8.08
CA THR A 67 3.62 -13.10 7.91
C THR A 67 2.24 -12.87 7.30
N GLN A 68 1.64 -11.72 7.59
CA GLN A 68 0.33 -11.34 7.07
C GLN A 68 0.45 -10.56 5.77
N GLN A 69 -0.54 -10.72 4.90
CA GLN A 69 -0.66 -9.90 3.71
C GLN A 69 -0.79 -8.42 4.12
N PRO A 70 -0.05 -7.50 3.49
CA PRO A 70 -0.21 -6.07 3.72
C PRO A 70 -1.64 -5.59 3.45
N THR A 71 -2.07 -4.55 4.15
CA THR A 71 -3.43 -3.97 4.04
C THR A 71 -3.38 -2.59 3.39
N PRO A 72 -4.36 -2.22 2.53
CA PRO A 72 -4.40 -0.89 1.95
C PRO A 72 -4.59 0.19 3.03
N SER A 73 -3.87 1.30 2.91
CA SER A 73 -3.99 2.45 3.82
C SER A 73 -4.75 3.60 3.16
N TYR A 74 -6.08 3.60 3.31
CA TYR A 74 -6.93 4.61 2.68
C TYR A 74 -6.65 6.03 3.18
N VAL A 75 -6.30 6.21 4.46
CA VAL A 75 -5.94 7.53 5.00
C VAL A 75 -4.69 8.09 4.31
N ILE A 76 -3.64 7.27 4.12
CA ILE A 76 -2.43 7.70 3.42
C ILE A 76 -2.74 7.99 1.95
N ARG A 77 -3.63 7.21 1.32
CA ARG A 77 -4.07 7.47 -0.05
C ARG A 77 -4.71 8.86 -0.20
N GLU A 78 -5.60 9.24 0.72
CA GLU A 78 -6.22 10.57 0.71
C GLU A 78 -5.18 11.69 0.94
N MET A 79 -4.21 11.46 1.84
CA MET A 79 -3.11 12.43 2.05
C MET A 79 -2.26 12.61 0.80
N VAL A 80 -1.98 11.54 0.05
CA VAL A 80 -1.25 11.62 -1.23
C VAL A 80 -2.02 12.45 -2.25
N LEU A 81 -3.35 12.30 -2.33
CA LEU A 81 -4.18 13.11 -3.23
C LEU A 81 -4.09 14.61 -2.92
N ILE A 82 -3.98 14.99 -1.65
CA ILE A 82 -3.80 16.39 -1.24
C ILE A 82 -2.52 16.99 -1.83
N PHE A 83 -1.41 16.25 -1.79
CA PHE A 83 -0.13 16.72 -2.37
C PHE A 83 -0.15 16.67 -3.89
N ALA A 84 -0.68 15.59 -4.48
CA ALA A 84 -0.68 15.38 -5.93
C ALA A 84 -1.59 16.36 -6.70
N SER A 85 -2.67 16.85 -6.09
CA SER A 85 -3.67 17.72 -6.74
C SER A 85 -3.37 19.22 -6.62
N ARG A 86 -2.46 19.62 -5.74
CA ARG A 86 -2.16 21.02 -5.45
C ARG A 86 -0.82 21.40 -6.04
N ASN A 87 -0.83 22.04 -7.21
CA ASN A 87 0.39 22.49 -7.90
C ASN A 87 1.34 23.33 -7.02
N GLN A 88 0.82 24.05 -6.02
CA GLN A 88 1.62 24.84 -5.08
C GLN A 88 2.43 23.99 -4.08
N LEU A 89 2.07 22.72 -3.90
CA LEU A 89 2.75 21.76 -3.02
C LEU A 89 3.65 20.79 -3.80
N LEU A 90 3.71 20.94 -5.12
CA LEU A 90 4.57 20.14 -5.98
C LEU A 90 5.95 20.79 -6.09
N PRO A 91 7.03 20.01 -5.97
CA PRO A 91 8.37 20.51 -6.24
C PRO A 91 8.56 20.81 -7.74
N ASP A 92 9.59 21.59 -8.05
CA ASP A 92 9.93 21.93 -9.44
C ASP A 92 10.19 20.68 -10.28
N GLY A 93 9.46 20.54 -11.38
CA GLY A 93 9.58 19.42 -12.31
C GLY A 93 8.54 18.31 -12.14
N GLU A 94 7.69 18.37 -11.11
CA GLU A 94 6.53 17.47 -10.97
C GLU A 94 5.24 18.14 -11.46
N THR A 95 4.31 17.36 -12.03
CA THR A 95 3.01 17.85 -12.50
C THR A 95 1.86 17.01 -11.96
N ALA A 96 0.70 17.63 -11.70
CA ALA A 96 -0.49 16.92 -11.22
C ALA A 96 -0.96 15.85 -12.23
N GLU A 97 -0.79 16.10 -13.53
CA GLU A 97 -1.08 15.14 -14.59
C GLU A 97 -0.18 13.90 -14.50
N GLU A 98 1.12 14.08 -14.23
CA GLU A 98 2.04 12.96 -14.02
C GLU A 98 1.67 12.17 -12.76
N HIS A 99 1.36 12.83 -11.65
CA HIS A 99 0.92 12.15 -10.44
C HIS A 99 -0.36 11.34 -10.68
N THR A 100 -1.33 11.91 -11.41
CA THR A 100 -2.58 11.23 -11.77
C THR A 100 -2.31 10.00 -12.62
N LYS A 101 -1.40 10.10 -13.59
CA LYS A 101 -0.98 8.99 -14.44
C LYS A 101 -0.33 7.87 -13.61
N LEU A 102 0.63 8.20 -12.76
CA LEU A 102 1.31 7.23 -11.90
C LEU A 102 0.34 6.54 -10.92
N ALA A 103 -0.58 7.29 -10.33
CA ALA A 103 -1.61 6.73 -9.46
C ALA A 103 -2.51 5.73 -10.20
N LYS A 104 -2.91 6.06 -11.44
CA LYS A 104 -3.71 5.17 -12.28
C LYS A 104 -2.94 3.91 -12.67
N GLU A 105 -1.68 4.05 -13.08
CA GLU A 105 -0.82 2.91 -13.43
C GLU A 105 -0.65 1.95 -12.24
N GLU A 106 -0.42 2.48 -11.03
CA GLU A 106 -0.31 1.67 -9.82
C GLU A 106 -1.64 0.95 -9.50
N ALA A 107 -2.79 1.64 -9.61
CA ALA A 107 -4.11 1.05 -9.42
C ALA A 107 -4.41 -0.07 -10.44
N GLU A 108 -3.99 0.09 -11.69
CA GLU A 108 -4.10 -0.96 -12.71
C GLU A 108 -3.23 -2.18 -12.39
N ILE A 109 -2.04 -1.99 -11.81
CA ILE A 109 -1.20 -3.10 -11.33
C ILE A 109 -1.91 -3.87 -10.22
N VAL A 110 -2.47 -3.17 -9.23
CA VAL A 110 -3.23 -3.79 -8.13
C VAL A 110 -4.43 -4.57 -8.67
N ALA A 111 -5.21 -3.97 -9.58
CA ALA A 111 -6.39 -4.60 -10.15
C ALA A 111 -6.05 -5.87 -10.94
N LYS A 112 -4.97 -5.85 -11.72
CA LYS A 112 -4.48 -7.01 -12.49
C LYS A 112 -4.07 -8.16 -11.56
N ASP A 113 -3.35 -7.88 -10.48
CA ASP A 113 -2.92 -8.92 -9.53
C ASP A 113 -4.12 -9.44 -8.71
N LYS A 114 -5.04 -8.57 -8.30
CA LYS A 114 -6.29 -8.96 -7.64
C LYS A 114 -7.13 -9.91 -8.52
N ALA A 115 -7.18 -9.64 -9.83
CA ALA A 115 -7.92 -10.46 -10.79
C ALA A 115 -7.16 -11.73 -11.24
N ASN A 116 -5.90 -11.92 -10.83
CA ASN A 116 -5.13 -13.10 -11.19
C ASN A 116 -5.65 -14.34 -10.44
N THR A 117 -6.10 -15.35 -11.16
CA THR A 117 -6.64 -16.60 -10.61
C THR A 117 -5.68 -17.79 -10.70
N ASP A 118 -4.40 -17.57 -10.99
CA ASP A 118 -3.40 -18.64 -11.05
C ASP A 118 -3.21 -19.33 -9.68
N ASP A 119 -3.11 -20.65 -9.65
CA ASP A 119 -3.02 -21.43 -8.40
C ASP A 119 -1.78 -21.10 -7.55
N LYS A 120 -0.70 -20.59 -8.17
CA LYS A 120 0.58 -20.34 -7.49
C LYS A 120 0.83 -18.86 -7.24
N THR A 121 0.33 -18.00 -8.13
CA THR A 121 0.63 -16.57 -8.19
C THR A 121 -0.61 -15.69 -8.14
N GLY A 122 -1.80 -16.29 -8.03
CA GLY A 122 -3.07 -15.59 -7.98
C GLY A 122 -3.25 -14.74 -6.72
N GLY A 123 -4.12 -13.74 -6.84
CA GLY A 123 -4.42 -12.77 -5.80
C GLY A 123 -3.29 -11.76 -5.55
N LEU A 124 -3.51 -10.90 -4.56
CA LEU A 124 -2.59 -9.82 -4.24
C LEU A 124 -1.19 -10.33 -3.84
N PHE A 125 -0.20 -9.50 -4.15
CA PHE A 125 1.22 -9.76 -3.96
C PHE A 125 1.69 -11.04 -4.65
N LYS A 126 1.14 -11.35 -5.83
CA LYS A 126 1.49 -12.53 -6.63
C LYS A 126 1.43 -13.84 -5.83
N GLY A 127 0.41 -13.97 -4.98
CA GLY A 127 0.21 -15.11 -4.11
C GLY A 127 1.26 -15.30 -2.99
N CYS A 128 2.11 -14.30 -2.72
CA CYS A 128 3.18 -14.40 -1.73
C CYS A 128 2.68 -14.80 -0.34
N PHE A 129 1.47 -14.35 0.03
CA PHE A 129 0.86 -14.57 1.33
C PHE A 129 -0.24 -15.64 1.32
N LEU A 130 -0.40 -16.37 0.21
CA LEU A 130 -1.27 -17.54 0.19
C LEU A 130 -0.76 -18.55 1.22
N HIS A 131 -1.61 -18.87 2.20
CA HIS A 131 -1.39 -20.03 3.03
C HIS A 131 -1.51 -21.26 2.13
N ARG A 132 -0.37 -21.81 1.70
CA ARG A 132 -0.34 -23.09 0.97
C ARG A 132 -1.10 -24.11 1.81
N SER A 133 -2.29 -24.44 1.33
CA SER A 133 -3.17 -25.50 1.78
C SER A 133 -2.48 -26.87 1.58
N GLY A 134 -1.44 -27.12 2.37
CA GLY A 134 -1.08 -28.47 2.80
C GLY A 134 -1.97 -28.95 3.96
N ARG A 135 -2.91 -28.10 4.42
CA ARG A 135 -4.03 -28.47 5.27
C ARG A 135 -5.30 -28.40 4.43
N ILE A 136 -6.13 -29.43 4.58
CA ILE A 136 -7.50 -29.48 4.05
C ILE A 136 -8.15 -28.11 4.29
N PRO A 137 -8.72 -27.43 3.28
CA PRO A 137 -9.42 -26.17 3.49
C PRO A 137 -10.47 -26.37 4.57
N LEU A 138 -10.35 -25.65 5.68
CA LEU A 138 -11.44 -25.60 6.65
C LEU A 138 -12.63 -24.94 5.95
N PRO A 139 -13.85 -25.46 6.12
CA PRO A 139 -15.03 -24.85 5.52
C PRO A 139 -15.17 -23.40 6.01
N PRO A 140 -15.73 -22.50 5.18
CA PRO A 140 -16.08 -21.14 5.61
C PRO A 140 -16.90 -21.15 6.90
N ILE A 141 -16.62 -20.20 7.78
CA ILE A 141 -17.41 -19.97 9.00
C ILE A 141 -18.55 -19.02 8.60
N HIS A 142 -19.78 -19.50 8.72
CA HIS A 142 -20.94 -18.65 8.50
C HIS A 142 -21.15 -17.72 9.70
N ASP A 143 -21.09 -16.42 9.47
CA ASP A 143 -21.42 -15.42 10.47
C ASP A 143 -22.94 -15.21 10.50
N SER A 144 -23.56 -15.62 11.61
CA SER A 144 -25.02 -15.52 11.76
C SER A 144 -25.53 -14.10 11.99
N GLU A 145 -24.64 -13.13 12.26
CA GLU A 145 -25.04 -11.74 12.51
C GLU A 145 -25.31 -10.96 11.22
N ASP A 146 -24.53 -11.21 10.16
CA ASP A 146 -24.66 -10.54 8.86
C ASP A 146 -24.91 -11.50 7.69
N GLY A 147 -24.88 -12.81 7.91
CA GLY A 147 -25.12 -13.84 6.90
C GLY A 147 -23.95 -14.03 5.93
N VAL A 148 -22.75 -13.59 6.30
CA VAL A 148 -21.57 -13.62 5.44
C VAL A 148 -20.68 -14.82 5.77
N ASP A 149 -20.22 -15.52 4.74
CA ASP A 149 -19.25 -16.59 4.90
C ASP A 149 -17.84 -16.00 5.03
N ARG A 150 -17.12 -16.41 6.09
CA ARG A 150 -15.78 -15.91 6.41
C ARG A 150 -14.74 -17.02 6.33
N CYS A 151 -13.57 -16.71 5.78
CA CYS A 151 -12.44 -17.62 5.76
C CYS A 151 -11.99 -17.94 7.20
N PRO A 152 -11.92 -19.21 7.63
CA PRO A 152 -11.54 -19.60 8.99
C PRO A 152 -10.09 -19.25 9.39
N ASN A 153 -9.26 -18.84 8.44
CA ASN A 153 -7.86 -18.51 8.69
C ASN A 153 -7.59 -17.00 8.76
N CYS A 154 -8.33 -16.19 8.00
CA CYS A 154 -8.13 -14.75 7.95
C CYS A 154 -9.39 -13.92 8.26
N HIS A 155 -10.53 -14.57 8.46
CA HIS A 155 -11.86 -13.99 8.75
C HIS A 155 -12.40 -13.00 7.70
N TRP A 156 -11.73 -12.87 6.57
CA TRP A 156 -12.24 -12.12 5.43
C TRP A 156 -13.40 -12.86 4.76
N GLU A 157 -14.30 -12.07 4.19
CA GLU A 157 -15.44 -12.55 3.42
C GLU A 157 -14.93 -13.37 2.24
N VAL A 158 -15.53 -14.55 2.04
CA VAL A 158 -15.30 -15.40 0.87
C VAL A 158 -16.45 -15.16 -0.10
N GLU A 159 -16.16 -14.47 -1.22
CA GLU A 159 -17.07 -14.28 -2.36
C GLU A 159 -17.30 -15.58 -3.14
#